data_AF-A0A4U1JCA3-F1
#
_entry.id   AF-A0A4U1JCA3-F1
#
_cell.length_a   1.000
_cell.length_b   1.000
_cell.length_c   1.000
_cell.angle_alpha   90.00
_cell.angle_beta   90.00
_cell.angle_gamma   90.00
#
_symmetry.space_group_name_H-M   'P 1'
#
loop_
_entity.id
_entity.type
_entity.pdbx_description
1 polymer ?
#
loop_
_entity_poly.entity_id
_entity_poly.type
_entity_poly.pdbx_seq_one_letter_code
_entity_poly.pdbx_strand_id
1 'polypeptide(L)' 'MTLSRGPVARVDHCPQCNVISIHLGATSIRLEPAAYEALWGTLSHALRVLRGLTEAPEATPTMWTSSGGSA' A
#
# COMPACT_ATOMS: atom_id res chain seq x y z
N MET A 1 6.26 -18.20 13.06
CA MET A 1 6.34 -19.18 11.96
C MET A 1 6.62 -18.46 10.65
N THR A 2 7.43 -19.02 9.76
CA THR A 2 7.65 -18.42 8.43
C THR A 2 6.44 -18.72 7.53
N LEU A 3 5.84 -17.67 6.96
CA LEU A 3 4.75 -17.77 5.99
C LEU A 3 5.25 -17.87 4.56
N SER A 4 6.29 -17.10 4.22
CA SER A 4 6.83 -17.05 2.87
C SER A 4 8.31 -16.71 2.88
N ARG A 5 9.06 -17.22 1.90
CA ARG A 5 10.47 -16.93 1.70
C ARG A 5 10.77 -16.84 0.21
N GLY A 6 11.25 -15.68 -0.20
CA GLY A 6 11.74 -15.43 -1.55
C GLY A 6 13.24 -15.09 -1.54
N PRO A 7 13.78 -14.75 -2.72
CA PRO A 7 15.21 -14.41 -2.87
C PRO A 7 15.59 -13.09 -2.18
N VAL A 8 14.65 -12.16 -2.00
CA VAL A 8 14.90 -10.83 -1.45
C VAL A 8 14.25 -10.62 -0.08
N ALA A 9 13.19 -11.38 0.23
CA ALA A 9 12.37 -11.17 1.41
C ALA A 9 11.98 -12.47 2.11
N ARG A 10 11.83 -12.40 3.43
CA ARG A 10 11.22 -13.46 4.25
C ARG A 10 10.10 -12.85 5.07
N VAL A 11 8.95 -13.52 5.13
CA VAL A 11 7.78 -13.09 5.89
C VAL A 11 7.51 -14.10 6.99
N ASP A 12 7.51 -13.62 8.22
CA ASP A 12 7.18 -14.40 9.41
C ASP A 12 5.90 -13.88 10.05
N HIS A 13 5.11 -14.78 10.65
CA HIS A 13 3.94 -14.46 11.47
C HIS A 13 4.14 -14.97 12.89
N CYS A 14 3.81 -14.15 13.87
CA CYS A 14 3.76 -14.55 15.27
C CYS A 14 2.29 -14.85 15.65
N PRO A 15 1.91 -16.13 15.86
CA PRO A 15 0.52 -16.48 16.19
C PRO A 15 0.09 -15.99 17.58
N GLN A 16 1.04 -15.73 18.48
CA GLN A 16 0.74 -15.27 19.84
C GLN A 16 0.40 -13.79 19.89
N CYS A 17 1.11 -12.98 19.10
CA CYS A 17 0.95 -11.52 19.10
C CYS A 17 0.21 -11.00 17.86
N ASN A 18 -0.15 -11.91 16.95
CA ASN A 18 -0.78 -11.64 15.65
C ASN A 18 -0.07 -10.55 14.80
N VAL A 19 1.26 -10.52 14.85
CA VAL A 19 2.07 -9.58 14.05
C VAL A 19 2.72 -10.28 12.88
N ILE A 20 2.91 -9.53 11.78
CA ILE A 20 3.71 -9.95 10.64
C ILE A 20 5.06 -9.24 10.69
N SER A 21 6.13 -9.96 10.41
CA SER A 21 7.47 -9.39 10.23
C SER A 21 7.94 -9.62 8.79
N ILE A 22 8.31 -8.54 8.11
CA ILE A 22 8.90 -8.59 6.77
C ILE A 22 10.40 -8.32 6.92
N HIS A 23 11.22 -9.29 6.52
CA HIS A 23 12.68 -9.20 6.57
C HIS A 23 13.22 -8.98 5.15
N LEU A 24 13.97 -7.90 4.96
CA LEU A 24 14.59 -7.45 3.72
C LEU A 24 16.10 -7.28 3.98
N GLY A 25 16.89 -8.33 3.78
CA GLY A 25 18.29 -8.34 4.19
C GLY A 25 18.44 -8.09 5.69
N ALA A 26 19.16 -7.03 6.06
CA ALA A 26 19.35 -6.62 7.47
C ALA A 26 18.15 -5.81 8.02
N THR A 27 17.25 -5.33 7.18
CA THR A 27 16.09 -4.53 7.60
C THR A 27 14.92 -5.44 7.95
N SER A 28 14.27 -5.18 9.08
CA SER A 28 13.05 -5.89 9.48
C SER A 28 11.97 -4.89 9.84
N ILE A 29 10.79 -5.06 9.27
CA ILE A 29 9.61 -4.25 9.56
C ILE A 29 8.60 -5.13 10.28
N ARG A 30 8.20 -4.72 11.47
CA ARG A 30 7.12 -5.37 12.24
C ARG A 30 5.82 -4.62 11.99
N LEU A 31 4.77 -5.36 11.64
CA LEU A 31 3.46 -4.83 11.31
C LEU A 31 2.41 -5.44 12.23
N GLU A 32 1.65 -4.56 12.87
CA GLU A 32 0.43 -4.90 13.61
C GLU A 32 -0.73 -5.20 12.65
N PRO A 33 -1.83 -5.81 13.13
CA PRO A 33 -2.96 -6.20 12.29
C PRO A 33 -3.47 -5.12 11.33
N ALA A 34 -3.77 -3.93 11.86
CA ALA A 34 -4.25 -2.82 11.04
C ALA A 34 -3.21 -2.34 10.02
N ALA A 35 -1.92 -2.43 10.36
CA ALA A 35 -0.83 -1.94 9.53
C ALA A 35 -0.55 -2.85 8.33
N TYR A 36 -0.57 -4.19 8.49
CA TYR A 36 -0.32 -5.07 7.35
C TYR A 36 -1.48 -5.06 6.34
N GLU A 37 -2.73 -4.91 6.80
CA GLU A 37 -3.90 -4.76 5.92
C GLU A 37 -3.82 -3.46 5.11
N ALA A 38 -3.52 -2.34 5.77
CA ALA A 38 -3.33 -1.06 5.08
C ALA A 38 -2.16 -1.12 4.09
N LEU A 39 -1.01 -1.69 4.51
CA LEU A 39 0.15 -1.84 3.66
C LEU A 39 -0.13 -2.71 2.43
N TRP A 40 -0.90 -3.79 2.59
CA TRP A 40 -1.33 -4.63 1.46
C TRP A 40 -2.13 -3.83 0.43
N GLY A 41 -3.07 -2.99 0.89
CA GLY A 41 -3.81 -2.07 0.02
C GLY A 41 -2.89 -1.11 -0.74
N THR A 42 -1.96 -0.46 -0.04
CA THR A 42 -1.01 0.47 -0.65
C THR A 42 -0.09 -0.21 -1.68
N LEU A 43 0.49 -1.37 -1.34
CA LEU A 43 1.40 -2.09 -2.24
C LEU A 43 0.67 -2.66 -3.45
N SER A 44 -0.51 -3.25 -3.27
CA SER A 44 -1.29 -3.79 -4.38
C SER A 44 -1.71 -2.70 -5.37
N HIS A 45 -2.10 -1.52 -4.88
CA HIS A 45 -2.38 -0.36 -5.72
C HIS A 45 -1.13 0.09 -6.49
N ALA A 46 -0.01 0.31 -5.81
CA ALA A 46 1.25 0.72 -6.45
C ALA A 46 1.69 -0.27 -7.54
N LEU A 47 1.59 -1.58 -7.28
CA LEU A 47 1.94 -2.62 -8.26
C LEU A 47 1.00 -2.64 -9.47
N ARG A 48 -0.30 -2.36 -9.28
CA ARG A 48 -1.24 -2.25 -10.41
C ARG A 48 -0.91 -1.04 -11.28
N VAL A 49 -0.61 0.11 -10.67
CA VAL A 49 -0.16 1.31 -11.40
C VAL A 49 1.10 1.03 -12.20
N LEU A 50 2.13 0.42 -11.59
CA LEU A 50 3.38 0.07 -12.27
C LEU A 50 3.19 -0.92 -13.42
N ARG A 51 2.14 -1.76 -13.38
CA ARG A 51 1.81 -2.72 -14.44
C ARG A 51 0.84 -2.15 -15.49
N GLY A 52 0.44 -0.88 -15.39
CA GLY A 52 -0.55 -0.27 -16.28
C GLY A 52 -1.94 -0.90 -16.14
N LEU A 53 -2.24 -1.54 -15.01
CA LEU A 53 -3.53 -2.21 -14.73
C LEU A 53 -4.54 -1.28 -14.05
N THR A 54 -4.19 -0.02 -13.87
CA THR A 54 -5.09 0.99 -13.30
C THR A 54 -4.97 2.21 -14.19
N GLU A 55 -6.10 2.61 -14.78
CA GLU A 55 -6.18 3.92 -15.41
C GLU A 55 -5.93 4.97 -14.31
N ALA A 56 -5.17 6.02 -14.62
CA ALA A 56 -4.99 7.12 -13.67
C ALA A 56 -6.39 7.55 -13.20
N PRO A 57 -6.60 7.83 -11.91
CA PRO A 57 -7.86 8.44 -11.50
C PRO A 57 -8.02 9.69 -12.37
N GLU A 58 -9.06 9.70 -13.21
CA GLU A 58 -9.41 10.87 -14.01
C GLU A 58 -9.51 12.01 -13.01
N ALA A 59 -8.53 12.92 -13.06
CA ALA A 59 -8.54 14.11 -12.23
C ALA A 59 -9.81 14.83 -12.64
N THR A 60 -10.86 14.75 -11.82
CA THR A 60 -12.10 15.46 -12.06
C THR A 60 -11.69 16.91 -12.30
N PRO A 61 -11.91 17.48 -13.49
CA PRO A 61 -11.53 18.86 -13.73
C PRO A 61 -12.26 19.65 -12.66
N THR A 62 -11.51 20.31 -11.78
CA THR A 62 -12.11 21.24 -10.82
C THR A 62 -12.73 22.33 -11.67
N MET A 63 -14.04 22.22 -11.87
CA MET A 63 -14.82 23.17 -12.64
C MET A 63 -14.76 24.47 -11.84
N TRP A 64 -13.88 25.37 -12.26
CA TRP A 64 -13.75 26.71 -11.69
C TRP A 64 -15.10 27.40 -11.90
N THR A 65 -15.94 27.46 -10.87
CA THR A 65 -17.10 28.34 -10.91
C THR A 65 -16.60 29.76 -10.71
N SER A 66 -16.42 30.48 -11.82
CA SER A 66 -16.28 31.92 -11.85
C SER A 66 -17.60 32.55 -11.43
N SER A 67 -17.80 32.76 -10.13
CA SER A 67 -18.80 33.69 -9.61
C SER A 67 -18.13 35.04 -9.35
N GLY A 68 -18.02 35.83 -10.41
CA GLY A 68 -17.49 37.18 -10.36
C GLY A 68 -18.18 38.13 -11.32
N GLY A 69 -19.20 38.82 -10.80
CA GLY A 69 -19.51 40.21 -11.14
C GLY A 69 -20.31 40.49 -12.41
N SER A 70 -21.53 41.00 -12.23
CA SER A 70 -22.24 42.00 -13.04
C SER A 70 -23.58 42.26 -12.33
N ALA A 71 -24.09 43.46 -12.12
CA ALA A 71 -23.63 44.84 -12.18
C ALA A 71 -24.63 45.64 -11.33
#